data_AF-A0A151NGD5-F1
#
_entry.id   AF-A0A151NGD5-F1
#
_cell.length_a   1.000
_cell.length_b   1.000
_cell.length_c   1.000
_cell.angle_alpha   90.00
_cell.angle_beta   90.00
_cell.angle_gamma   90.00
#
_symmetry.space_group_name_H-M   'P 1'
#
loop_
_entity.id
_entity.type
_entity.pdbx_description
1 polymer ?
#
loop_
_entity_poly.entity_id
_entity_poly.type
_entity_poly.pdbx_seq_one_letter_code
_entity_poly.pdbx_strand_id
1 'polypeptide(L)'
;MLEAEATHRVITIANRTHCPVYLVNVSSMSAGDVVAAAKMQGKVVYAETTTAHATLTGLHYYHQDWSHAAAYVTVPPLRLDTNTSNYLMSLLANDTLNIVASDHRPFTTKQKAMGKEDFTKIPHGVSGVQDRMSIIWERGVVGGKMDENRFVAVTSSNAAKIHNLYPRKGRVIPGADADIVVWDPEATKTISASTQVQGGDVNLYENMRCHGVPLVTISRGRVVYENGVFMCAEGTGKFCPLRSFPDAVYKKLVQREKSLKLKGVDRTPYLGDVAVVMHAGKKETGTPLADTPTRPATRHGGMRDLHESSFSLSGSQIDDHVPKRASARILAPPGGRSSGIW
;
A
#
# COMPACT_ATOMS: atom_id res chain seq x y z
N MET A 1 -9.08 -7.24 -11.04
CA MET A 1 -8.90 -6.24 -12.13
C MET A 1 -8.51 -4.86 -11.62
N LEU A 2 -9.31 -4.15 -10.80
CA LEU A 2 -8.98 -2.77 -10.37
C LEU A 2 -7.68 -2.66 -9.55
N GLU A 3 -7.46 -3.57 -8.59
CA GLU A 3 -6.22 -3.59 -7.80
C GLU A 3 -4.97 -3.81 -8.68
N ALA A 4 -5.06 -4.72 -9.64
CA ALA A 4 -3.94 -5.03 -10.55
C ALA A 4 -3.60 -3.85 -11.47
N GLU A 5 -4.60 -3.13 -11.99
CA GLU A 5 -4.38 -1.91 -12.78
C GLU A 5 -3.63 -0.85 -11.96
N ALA A 6 -4.13 -0.53 -10.77
CA ALA A 6 -3.52 0.48 -9.91
C ALA A 6 -2.09 0.08 -9.49
N THR A 7 -1.88 -1.21 -9.18
CA THR A 7 -0.56 -1.79 -8.89
C THR A 7 0.40 -1.62 -10.07
N HIS A 8 -0.04 -1.96 -11.27
CA HIS A 8 0.78 -1.83 -12.48
C HIS A 8 1.13 -0.36 -12.77
N ARG A 9 0.15 0.53 -12.66
CA ARG A 9 0.32 1.96 -12.91
C ARG A 9 1.28 2.60 -11.90
N VAL A 10 1.14 2.34 -10.61
CA VAL A 10 2.05 2.92 -9.60
C VAL A 10 3.47 2.38 -9.72
N ILE A 11 3.65 1.10 -10.06
CA ILE A 11 4.97 0.52 -10.35
C ILE A 11 5.60 1.20 -11.57
N THR A 12 4.81 1.48 -12.61
CA THR A 12 5.28 2.18 -13.81
C THR A 12 5.75 3.59 -13.44
N ILE A 13 4.94 4.35 -12.71
CA ILE A 13 5.29 5.71 -12.25
C ILE A 13 6.58 5.67 -11.41
N ALA A 14 6.66 4.79 -10.41
CA ALA A 14 7.84 4.66 -9.55
C ALA A 14 9.11 4.31 -10.33
N ASN A 15 8.99 3.42 -11.33
CA ASN A 15 10.11 3.08 -12.20
C ASN A 15 10.55 4.26 -13.08
N ARG A 16 9.63 5.11 -13.53
CA ARG A 16 9.94 6.34 -14.29
C ARG A 16 10.57 7.43 -13.43
N THR A 17 10.27 7.46 -12.13
CA THR A 17 10.83 8.44 -11.18
C THR A 17 12.00 7.90 -10.37
N HIS A 18 12.47 6.68 -10.67
CA HIS A 18 13.60 6.03 -10.00
C HIS A 18 13.39 5.86 -8.48
N CYS A 19 12.12 5.83 -8.05
CA CYS A 19 11.73 5.70 -6.66
C CYS A 19 11.43 4.23 -6.33
N PRO A 20 11.94 3.69 -5.20
CA PRO A 20 11.47 2.39 -4.71
C PRO A 20 10.00 2.51 -4.27
N VAL A 21 9.18 1.53 -4.63
CA VAL A 21 7.75 1.51 -4.26
C VAL A 21 7.43 0.33 -3.37
N TYR A 22 6.54 0.56 -2.41
CA TYR A 22 6.04 -0.43 -1.47
C TYR A 22 4.52 -0.55 -1.63
N LEU A 23 4.03 -1.73 -2.03
CA LEU A 23 2.61 -2.00 -2.20
C LEU A 23 2.07 -2.58 -0.90
N VAL A 24 1.04 -1.94 -0.34
CA VAL A 24 0.35 -2.41 0.88
C VAL A 24 -0.88 -3.24 0.54
N ASN A 25 -1.26 -4.13 1.44
CA ASN A 25 -2.50 -4.89 1.39
C ASN A 25 -2.76 -5.63 0.05
N VAL A 26 -1.73 -6.21 -0.58
CA VAL A 26 -1.89 -7.03 -1.79
C VAL A 26 -2.86 -8.17 -1.49
N SER A 27 -4.01 -8.18 -2.16
CA SER A 27 -5.13 -9.07 -1.84
C SER A 27 -5.52 -10.04 -2.96
N SER A 28 -5.07 -9.84 -4.19
CA SER A 28 -5.44 -10.70 -5.32
C SER A 28 -4.23 -11.34 -5.98
N MET A 29 -4.47 -12.52 -6.57
CA MET A 29 -3.50 -13.20 -7.43
C MET A 29 -3.05 -12.29 -8.58
N SER A 30 -3.99 -11.59 -9.22
CA SER A 30 -3.68 -10.65 -10.31
C SER A 30 -2.75 -9.51 -9.91
N ALA A 31 -2.86 -8.96 -8.70
CA ALA A 31 -1.91 -7.95 -8.22
C ALA A 31 -0.55 -8.57 -7.86
N GLY A 32 -0.57 -9.79 -7.29
CA GLY A 32 0.63 -10.60 -7.07
C GLY A 32 1.43 -10.86 -8.35
N ASP A 33 0.76 -11.20 -9.46
CA ASP A 33 1.38 -11.43 -10.76
C ASP A 33 2.06 -10.17 -11.31
N VAL A 34 1.41 -9.01 -11.15
CA VAL A 34 1.98 -7.73 -11.54
C VAL A 34 3.25 -7.44 -10.74
N VAL A 35 3.26 -7.72 -9.43
CA VAL A 35 4.45 -7.57 -8.58
C VAL A 35 5.56 -8.53 -9.02
N ALA A 36 5.23 -9.79 -9.29
CA ALA A 36 6.17 -10.80 -9.77
C ALA A 36 6.82 -10.38 -11.10
N ALA A 37 6.00 -9.99 -12.09
CA ALA A 37 6.46 -9.52 -13.39
C ALA A 37 7.36 -8.28 -13.27
N ALA A 38 7.00 -7.33 -12.40
CA ALA A 38 7.83 -6.16 -12.16
C ALA A 38 9.19 -6.51 -11.53
N LYS A 39 9.21 -7.43 -10.56
CA LYS A 39 10.44 -7.93 -9.94
C LYS A 39 11.33 -8.67 -10.95
N MET A 40 10.76 -9.49 -11.82
CA MET A 40 11.48 -10.16 -12.91
C MET A 40 12.16 -9.18 -13.87
N GLN A 41 11.55 -8.02 -14.11
CA GLN A 41 12.13 -6.92 -14.90
C GLN A 41 13.17 -6.08 -14.12
N GLY A 42 13.53 -6.47 -12.89
CA GLY A 42 14.48 -5.75 -12.05
C GLY A 42 13.97 -4.42 -11.49
N LYS A 43 12.66 -4.16 -11.53
CA LYS A 43 12.07 -2.96 -10.91
C LYS A 43 12.21 -3.04 -9.38
N VAL A 44 12.39 -1.89 -8.73
CA VAL A 44 12.57 -1.84 -7.27
C VAL A 44 11.21 -1.75 -6.59
N VAL A 45 10.59 -2.92 -6.40
CA VAL A 45 9.26 -3.08 -5.85
C VAL A 45 9.32 -3.97 -4.62
N TYR A 46 8.67 -3.54 -3.54
CA TYR A 46 8.40 -4.33 -2.35
C TYR A 46 6.90 -4.44 -2.16
N ALA A 47 6.45 -5.51 -1.53
CA ALA A 47 5.03 -5.76 -1.37
C ALA A 47 4.71 -6.41 -0.04
N GLU A 48 3.57 -6.03 0.50
CA GLU A 48 2.98 -6.52 1.74
C GLU A 48 1.61 -7.11 1.45
N THR A 49 1.29 -8.18 2.16
CA THR A 49 -0.10 -8.65 2.28
C THR A 49 -0.51 -8.67 3.75
N THR A 50 -1.80 -8.82 4.00
CA THR A 50 -2.31 -8.94 5.37
C THR A 50 -2.54 -10.39 5.73
N THR A 51 -2.60 -10.67 7.04
CA THR A 51 -2.96 -12.00 7.56
C THR A 51 -4.31 -12.45 6.99
N ALA A 52 -5.29 -11.55 6.93
CA ALA A 52 -6.61 -11.85 6.39
C ALA A 52 -6.55 -12.23 4.90
N HIS A 53 -5.87 -11.46 4.06
CA HIS A 53 -5.76 -11.76 2.63
C HIS A 53 -5.01 -13.07 2.35
N ALA A 54 -3.96 -13.35 3.13
CA ALA A 54 -3.16 -14.55 2.96
C ALA A 54 -3.84 -15.84 3.43
N THR A 55 -4.97 -15.77 4.15
CA THR A 55 -5.57 -16.96 4.81
C THR A 55 -7.08 -17.11 4.70
N LEU A 56 -7.82 -16.02 4.47
CA LEU A 56 -9.28 -16.02 4.41
C LEU A 56 -9.77 -15.80 2.98
N THR A 57 -11.04 -16.15 2.74
CA THR A 57 -11.71 -15.93 1.45
C THR A 57 -12.86 -14.93 1.61
N GLY A 58 -13.27 -14.32 0.49
CA GLY A 58 -14.40 -13.41 0.42
C GLY A 58 -15.76 -14.08 0.59
N LEU A 59 -15.82 -15.41 0.74
CA LEU A 59 -17.07 -16.13 0.98
C LEU A 59 -17.79 -15.66 2.25
N HIS A 60 -17.04 -15.16 3.24
CA HIS A 60 -17.62 -14.57 4.45
C HIS A 60 -18.54 -13.38 4.17
N TYR A 61 -18.36 -12.65 3.06
CA TYR A 61 -19.26 -11.54 2.68
C TYR A 61 -20.67 -12.02 2.30
N TYR A 62 -20.83 -13.30 2.00
CA TYR A 62 -22.10 -13.93 1.60
C TYR A 62 -22.73 -14.76 2.74
N HIS A 63 -22.21 -14.62 3.96
CA HIS A 63 -22.79 -15.25 5.14
C HIS A 63 -24.20 -14.69 5.40
N GLN A 64 -25.13 -15.55 5.83
CA GLN A 64 -26.54 -15.18 6.03
C GLN A 64 -26.73 -14.18 7.18
N ASP A 65 -25.92 -14.29 8.23
CA ASP A 65 -25.84 -13.25 9.25
C ASP A 65 -25.05 -12.03 8.73
N TRP A 66 -25.73 -10.89 8.69
CA TRP A 66 -25.17 -9.60 8.28
C TRP A 66 -23.99 -9.18 9.16
N SER A 67 -24.04 -9.45 10.47
CA SER A 67 -22.99 -9.04 11.42
C SER A 67 -21.68 -9.77 11.12
N HIS A 68 -21.77 -11.08 10.88
CA HIS A 68 -20.65 -11.88 10.35
C HIS A 68 -20.12 -11.27 9.05
N ALA A 69 -20.96 -11.05 8.04
CA ALA A 69 -20.48 -10.53 6.75
C ALA A 69 -19.79 -9.16 6.87
N ALA A 70 -20.36 -8.26 7.67
CA ALA A 70 -19.84 -6.93 7.92
C ALA A 70 -18.48 -6.93 8.66
N ALA A 71 -18.24 -7.93 9.52
CA ALA A 71 -16.99 -8.06 10.28
C ALA A 71 -15.76 -8.20 9.37
N TYR A 72 -15.90 -8.83 8.19
CA TYR A 72 -14.80 -9.05 7.24
C TYR A 72 -14.59 -7.88 6.27
N VAL A 73 -15.39 -6.81 6.35
CA VAL A 73 -15.31 -5.67 5.42
C VAL A 73 -14.01 -4.89 5.62
N THR A 74 -13.15 -4.92 4.61
CA THR A 74 -11.88 -4.21 4.52
C THR A 74 -11.55 -3.87 3.06
N VAL A 75 -10.49 -3.08 2.83
CA VAL A 75 -10.02 -2.70 1.50
C VAL A 75 -8.51 -2.93 1.31
N PRO A 76 -8.09 -3.47 0.15
CA PRO A 76 -8.92 -4.16 -0.84
C PRO A 76 -9.73 -5.33 -0.21
N PRO A 77 -10.86 -5.76 -0.78
CA PRO A 77 -11.67 -6.80 -0.16
C PRO A 77 -10.99 -8.18 -0.28
N LEU A 78 -11.37 -9.09 0.62
CA LEU A 78 -11.08 -10.52 0.46
C LEU A 78 -11.65 -11.04 -0.86
N ARG A 79 -10.98 -12.02 -1.47
CA ARG A 79 -11.32 -12.50 -2.82
C ARG A 79 -12.14 -13.78 -2.74
N LEU A 80 -13.13 -13.92 -3.63
CA LEU A 80 -13.99 -15.11 -3.70
C LEU A 80 -13.26 -16.35 -4.21
N ASP A 81 -12.24 -16.16 -5.04
CA ASP A 81 -11.43 -17.25 -5.55
C ASP A 81 -10.68 -17.92 -4.40
N THR A 82 -11.01 -19.18 -4.15
CA THR A 82 -10.51 -19.99 -3.03
C THR A 82 -9.03 -20.31 -3.14
N ASN A 83 -8.41 -20.13 -4.32
CA ASN A 83 -6.97 -20.29 -4.50
C ASN A 83 -6.17 -19.08 -4.03
N THR A 84 -6.81 -17.93 -3.81
CA THR A 84 -6.13 -16.66 -3.51
C THR A 84 -5.23 -16.77 -2.28
N SER A 85 -5.71 -17.33 -1.18
CA SER A 85 -4.94 -17.45 0.07
C SER A 85 -3.69 -18.31 -0.12
N ASN A 86 -3.86 -19.51 -0.70
CA ASN A 86 -2.75 -20.42 -1.02
C ASN A 86 -1.72 -19.77 -1.95
N TYR A 87 -2.18 -19.01 -2.94
CA TYR A 87 -1.31 -18.30 -3.88
C TYR A 87 -0.50 -17.20 -3.18
N LEU A 88 -1.16 -16.33 -2.41
CA LEU A 88 -0.50 -15.26 -1.66
C LEU A 88 0.49 -15.81 -0.62
N MET A 89 0.16 -16.91 0.04
CA MET A 89 1.09 -17.60 0.95
C MET A 89 2.32 -18.13 0.21
N SER A 90 2.14 -18.67 -1.01
CA SER A 90 3.26 -19.10 -1.87
C SER A 90 4.11 -17.91 -2.33
N LEU A 91 3.49 -16.76 -2.60
CA LEU A 91 4.22 -15.52 -2.92
C LEU A 91 4.99 -14.96 -1.71
N LEU A 92 4.49 -15.15 -0.49
CA LEU A 92 5.24 -14.86 0.73
C LEU A 92 6.43 -15.80 0.88
N ALA A 93 6.25 -17.10 0.62
CA ALA A 93 7.31 -18.09 0.70
C ALA A 93 8.45 -17.81 -0.30
N ASN A 94 8.12 -17.39 -1.53
CA ASN A 94 9.09 -17.17 -2.61
C ASN A 94 9.67 -15.73 -2.68
N ASP A 95 9.34 -14.87 -1.71
CA ASP A 95 9.79 -13.46 -1.63
C ASP A 95 9.29 -12.51 -2.73
N THR A 96 8.27 -12.92 -3.49
CA THR A 96 7.47 -11.98 -4.31
C THR A 96 6.72 -11.01 -3.41
N LEU A 97 6.13 -11.50 -2.33
CA LEU A 97 5.65 -10.69 -1.20
C LEU A 97 6.68 -10.78 -0.07
N ASN A 98 7.01 -9.64 0.53
CA ASN A 98 8.14 -9.52 1.43
C ASN A 98 7.75 -9.56 2.90
N ILE A 99 6.58 -9.02 3.25
CA ILE A 99 6.13 -8.80 4.62
C ILE A 99 4.66 -9.21 4.74
N VAL A 100 4.31 -9.74 5.92
CA VAL A 100 2.93 -9.91 6.34
C VAL A 100 2.60 -9.01 7.53
N ALA A 101 1.59 -8.17 7.37
CA ALA A 101 1.03 -7.30 8.40
C ALA A 101 -0.38 -7.75 8.81
N SER A 102 -0.96 -7.09 9.80
CA SER A 102 -2.35 -7.32 10.21
C SER A 102 -3.34 -6.30 9.63
N ASP A 103 -2.87 -5.10 9.28
CA ASP A 103 -3.74 -3.93 9.01
C ASP A 103 -4.82 -3.74 10.10
N HIS A 104 -4.39 -3.85 11.36
CA HIS A 104 -5.29 -3.93 12.51
C HIS A 104 -6.04 -2.61 12.72
N ARG A 105 -7.35 -2.65 12.47
CA ARG A 105 -8.28 -1.53 12.68
C ARG A 105 -9.65 -2.10 13.06
N PRO A 106 -9.82 -2.60 14.30
CA PRO A 106 -11.04 -3.27 14.71
C PRO A 106 -12.17 -2.25 14.88
N PHE A 107 -13.37 -2.67 14.49
CA PHE A 107 -14.62 -2.00 14.82
C PHE A 107 -15.55 -3.01 15.46
N THR A 108 -16.32 -2.57 16.44
CA THR A 108 -17.42 -3.37 17.00
C THR A 108 -18.50 -3.60 15.97
N THR A 109 -19.32 -4.63 16.16
CA THR A 109 -20.51 -4.91 15.34
C THR A 109 -21.46 -3.71 15.32
N LYS A 110 -21.60 -3.02 16.45
CA LYS A 110 -22.39 -1.78 16.55
C LYS A 110 -21.86 -0.66 15.65
N GLN A 111 -20.54 -0.48 15.58
CA GLN A 111 -19.92 0.50 14.66
C GLN A 111 -20.05 0.05 13.21
N LYS A 112 -19.90 -1.25 12.93
CA LYS A 112 -20.14 -1.81 11.59
C LYS A 112 -21.56 -1.52 11.09
N ALA A 113 -22.55 -1.58 12.00
CA ALA A 113 -23.97 -1.34 11.71
C ALA A 113 -24.30 0.06 11.17
N MET A 114 -23.36 1.01 11.18
CA MET A 114 -23.50 2.28 10.44
C MET A 114 -23.80 2.09 8.94
N GLY A 115 -23.36 0.96 8.36
CA GLY A 115 -23.64 0.60 6.97
C GLY A 115 -24.61 -0.55 6.80
N LYS A 116 -25.52 -0.79 7.76
CA LYS A 116 -26.51 -1.88 7.66
C LYS A 116 -27.37 -1.80 6.39
N GLU A 117 -27.75 -0.61 6.00
CA GLU A 117 -28.58 -0.35 4.81
C GLU A 117 -27.77 0.11 3.59
N ASP A 118 -26.46 0.36 3.76
CA ASP A 118 -25.57 0.87 2.72
C ASP A 118 -24.13 0.41 3.03
N PHE A 119 -23.66 -0.57 2.26
CA PHE A 119 -22.33 -1.18 2.48
C PHE A 119 -21.19 -0.15 2.40
N THR A 120 -21.37 0.95 1.66
CA THR A 120 -20.34 1.99 1.51
C THR A 120 -20.08 2.75 2.82
N LYS A 121 -20.98 2.66 3.79
CA LYS A 121 -20.88 3.26 5.12
C LYS A 121 -20.38 2.29 6.20
N ILE A 122 -20.13 1.03 5.85
CA ILE A 122 -19.50 0.10 6.79
C ILE A 122 -18.03 0.54 6.96
N PRO A 123 -17.57 0.85 8.18
CA PRO A 123 -16.18 1.23 8.40
C PRO A 123 -15.25 0.08 8.02
N HIS A 124 -14.33 0.34 7.10
CA HIS A 124 -13.38 -0.67 6.62
C HIS A 124 -12.34 -0.96 7.71
N GLY A 125 -12.11 -2.21 8.05
CA GLY A 125 -11.09 -2.57 9.04
C GLY A 125 -11.42 -3.85 9.78
N VAL A 126 -10.37 -4.56 10.18
CA VAL A 126 -10.42 -5.89 10.77
C VAL A 126 -9.45 -6.02 11.95
N SER A 127 -9.70 -6.99 12.83
CA SER A 127 -8.77 -7.39 13.89
C SER A 127 -7.70 -8.37 13.36
N GLY A 128 -6.62 -8.60 14.12
CA GLY A 128 -5.55 -9.50 13.68
C GLY A 128 -4.14 -9.20 14.19
N VAL A 129 -3.94 -8.17 15.03
CA VAL A 129 -2.61 -7.87 15.58
C VAL A 129 -2.11 -9.00 16.49
N GLN A 130 -3.03 -9.61 17.24
CA GLN A 130 -2.74 -10.72 18.14
C GLN A 130 -2.54 -12.04 17.37
N ASP A 131 -3.36 -12.29 16.35
CA ASP A 131 -3.45 -13.59 15.69
C ASP A 131 -2.42 -13.78 14.56
N ARG A 132 -1.85 -12.68 14.03
CA ARG A 132 -0.94 -12.68 12.88
C ARG A 132 0.13 -13.76 12.94
N MET A 133 0.83 -13.88 14.07
CA MET A 133 1.96 -14.81 14.19
C MET A 133 1.49 -16.27 14.10
N SER A 134 0.49 -16.67 14.90
CA SER A 134 0.01 -18.05 14.95
C SER A 134 -0.73 -18.45 13.67
N ILE A 135 -1.49 -17.55 13.05
CA ILE A 135 -2.19 -17.83 11.79
C ILE A 135 -1.20 -18.04 10.64
N ILE A 136 -0.15 -17.22 10.54
CA ILE A 136 0.87 -17.38 9.51
C ILE A 136 1.76 -18.59 9.79
N TRP A 137 2.03 -18.91 11.06
CA TRP A 137 2.70 -20.16 11.42
C TRP A 137 1.89 -21.38 10.96
N GLU A 138 0.61 -21.44 11.33
CA GLU A 138 -0.27 -22.55 11.01
C GLU A 138 -0.47 -22.71 9.49
N ARG A 139 -0.73 -21.62 8.75
CA ARG A 139 -1.02 -21.70 7.31
C ARG A 139 0.24 -21.71 6.43
N GLY A 140 1.33 -21.13 6.92
CA GLY A 140 2.61 -21.04 6.21
C GLY A 140 3.57 -22.17 6.54
N VAL A 141 3.92 -22.32 7.82
CA VAL A 141 4.93 -23.27 8.28
C VAL A 141 4.36 -24.68 8.38
N VAL A 142 3.32 -24.87 9.20
CA VAL A 142 2.65 -26.17 9.34
C VAL A 142 2.02 -26.59 8.01
N GLY A 143 1.46 -25.64 7.27
CA GLY A 143 0.94 -25.85 5.91
C GLY A 143 1.99 -26.17 4.84
N GLY A 144 3.28 -26.27 5.19
CA GLY A 144 4.38 -26.68 4.32
C GLY A 144 4.67 -25.71 3.17
N LYS A 145 4.28 -24.44 3.28
CA LYS A 145 4.53 -23.42 2.26
C LYS A 145 5.87 -22.73 2.45
N MET A 146 6.33 -22.59 3.69
CA MET A 146 7.62 -22.00 4.04
C MET A 146 8.20 -22.66 5.28
N ASP A 147 9.50 -22.52 5.50
CA ASP A 147 10.16 -22.94 6.74
C ASP A 147 10.06 -21.84 7.83
N GLU A 148 10.50 -22.18 9.04
CA GLU A 148 10.57 -21.27 10.18
C GLU A 148 11.49 -20.06 9.96
N ASN A 149 12.55 -20.20 9.15
CA ASN A 149 13.46 -19.08 8.85
C ASN A 149 12.77 -18.05 7.95
N ARG A 150 12.01 -18.51 6.96
CA ARG A 150 11.21 -17.65 6.10
C ARG A 150 10.05 -17.03 6.87
N PHE A 151 9.45 -17.75 7.81
CA PHE A 151 8.49 -17.17 8.75
C PHE A 151 9.08 -15.99 9.53
N VAL A 152 10.28 -16.12 10.08
CA VAL A 152 11.00 -15.02 10.75
C VAL A 152 11.24 -13.85 9.79
N ALA A 153 11.60 -14.13 8.54
CA ALA A 153 11.84 -13.10 7.52
C ALA A 153 10.60 -12.25 7.23
N VAL A 154 9.46 -12.88 6.95
CA VAL A 154 8.21 -12.18 6.57
C VAL A 154 7.51 -11.51 7.75
N THR A 155 7.78 -11.96 8.98
CA THR A 155 7.13 -11.41 10.19
C THR A 155 7.96 -10.35 10.90
N SER A 156 9.27 -10.29 10.68
CA SER A 156 10.17 -9.35 11.37
C SER A 156 11.37 -8.85 10.52
N SER A 157 12.25 -9.73 10.04
CA SER A 157 13.55 -9.31 9.51
C SER A 157 13.43 -8.44 8.25
N ASN A 158 12.50 -8.75 7.35
CA ASN A 158 12.29 -7.96 6.14
C ASN A 158 11.75 -6.57 6.47
N ALA A 159 10.80 -6.47 7.42
CA ALA A 159 10.30 -5.18 7.91
C ALA A 159 11.43 -4.33 8.51
N ALA A 160 12.27 -4.94 9.36
CA ALA A 160 13.42 -4.23 9.94
C ALA A 160 14.41 -3.75 8.86
N LYS A 161 14.66 -4.54 7.80
CA LYS A 161 15.54 -4.13 6.70
C LYS A 161 14.96 -2.98 5.87
N ILE A 162 13.68 -3.07 5.50
CA ILE A 162 12.99 -2.07 4.69
C ILE A 162 12.83 -0.75 5.45
N HIS A 163 12.55 -0.81 6.76
CA HIS A 163 12.39 0.36 7.63
C HIS A 163 13.67 0.80 8.35
N ASN A 164 14.84 0.30 7.93
CA ASN A 164 16.16 0.75 8.41
C ASN A 164 16.45 0.53 9.91
N LEU A 165 15.93 -0.55 10.49
CA LEU A 165 16.17 -0.97 11.88
C LEU A 165 16.94 -2.29 12.00
N TYR A 166 17.29 -2.93 10.89
CA TYR A 166 18.09 -4.17 10.93
C TYR A 166 19.59 -3.86 11.11
N PRO A 167 20.34 -4.59 11.97
CA PRO A 167 19.93 -5.76 12.76
C PRO A 167 19.47 -5.42 14.18
N ARG A 168 19.33 -4.13 14.54
CA ARG A 168 18.83 -3.72 15.87
C ARG A 168 17.49 -4.38 16.20
N LYS A 169 16.60 -4.57 15.22
CA LYS A 169 15.38 -5.38 15.33
C LYS A 169 15.37 -6.50 14.29
N GLY A 170 14.58 -7.53 14.55
CA GLY A 170 14.33 -8.62 13.60
C GLY A 170 15.50 -9.60 13.42
N ARG A 171 16.43 -9.67 14.39
CA ARG A 171 17.50 -10.67 14.44
C ARG A 171 17.97 -10.89 15.89
N VAL A 172 18.22 -12.15 16.26
CA VAL A 172 18.81 -12.52 17.55
C VAL A 172 20.32 -12.62 17.38
N ILE A 173 21.05 -11.58 17.81
CA ILE A 173 22.51 -11.51 17.86
C ILE A 173 22.95 -10.57 18.99
N PRO A 174 24.19 -10.68 19.50
CA PRO A 174 24.75 -9.67 20.41
C PRO A 174 24.63 -8.25 19.84
N GLY A 175 24.16 -7.31 20.66
CA GLY A 175 23.96 -5.90 20.31
C GLY A 175 22.61 -5.53 19.71
N ALA A 176 21.73 -6.50 19.39
CA ALA A 176 20.35 -6.20 18.99
C ALA A 176 19.46 -5.82 20.19
N ASP A 177 18.34 -5.15 19.95
CA ASP A 177 17.31 -4.93 20.98
C ASP A 177 16.77 -6.31 21.42
N ALA A 178 16.65 -6.54 22.73
CA ALA A 178 16.08 -7.76 23.29
C ALA A 178 14.55 -7.79 23.18
N ASP A 179 14.06 -7.77 21.94
CA ASP A 179 12.68 -8.03 21.54
C ASP A 179 12.59 -9.46 21.00
N ILE A 180 12.25 -10.41 21.87
CA ILE A 180 12.38 -11.87 21.65
C ILE A 180 11.07 -12.55 21.99
N VAL A 181 10.70 -13.57 21.21
CA VAL A 181 9.56 -14.46 21.51
C VAL A 181 10.10 -15.86 21.71
N VAL A 182 9.78 -16.47 22.84
CA VAL A 182 9.93 -17.93 23.04
C VAL A 182 8.68 -18.56 22.45
N TRP A 183 8.86 -19.26 21.34
CA TRP A 183 7.79 -19.81 20.53
C TRP A 183 7.74 -21.32 20.70
N ASP A 184 6.56 -21.86 21.04
CA ASP A 184 6.33 -23.29 21.11
C ASP A 184 5.62 -23.75 19.83
N PRO A 185 6.30 -24.50 18.95
CA PRO A 185 5.75 -24.95 17.68
C PRO A 185 4.78 -26.13 17.83
N GLU A 186 4.79 -26.84 18.96
CA GLU A 186 3.98 -28.05 19.21
C GLU A 186 2.71 -27.75 20.01
N ALA A 187 2.74 -26.71 20.85
CA ALA A 187 1.56 -26.25 21.55
C ALA A 187 0.48 -25.76 20.58
N THR A 188 -0.78 -25.95 21.00
CA THR A 188 -1.95 -25.60 20.20
C THR A 188 -2.90 -24.68 20.95
N LYS A 189 -3.49 -23.74 20.22
CA LYS A 189 -4.57 -22.87 20.70
C LYS A 189 -5.69 -22.84 19.67
N THR A 190 -6.93 -22.84 20.13
CA THR A 190 -8.09 -22.48 19.30
C THR A 190 -8.35 -20.99 19.48
N ILE A 191 -8.35 -20.24 18.38
CA ILE A 191 -8.62 -18.80 18.40
C ILE A 191 -10.11 -18.57 18.66
N SER A 192 -10.42 -17.66 19.58
CA SER A 192 -11.79 -17.23 19.86
C SER A 192 -11.82 -15.79 20.36
N ALA A 193 -12.84 -15.03 19.94
CA ALA A 193 -13.14 -13.70 20.43
C ALA A 193 -13.30 -13.66 21.97
N SER A 194 -13.76 -14.76 22.58
CA SER A 194 -13.92 -14.87 24.04
C SER A 194 -12.61 -14.85 24.83
N THR A 195 -11.47 -15.17 24.19
CA THR A 195 -10.15 -15.27 24.83
C THR A 195 -9.14 -14.26 24.27
N GLN A 196 -9.56 -13.39 23.35
CA GLN A 196 -8.67 -12.40 22.74
C GLN A 196 -8.51 -11.19 23.66
N VAL A 197 -7.37 -10.51 23.53
CA VAL A 197 -7.10 -9.23 24.20
C VAL A 197 -7.12 -8.06 23.22
N GLN A 198 -7.06 -8.34 21.91
CA GLN A 198 -7.23 -7.31 20.88
C GLN A 198 -8.66 -6.76 20.86
N GLY A 199 -8.83 -5.54 20.35
CA GLY A 199 -10.15 -4.92 20.21
C GLY A 199 -11.04 -5.62 19.17
N GLY A 200 -12.35 -5.37 19.27
CA GLY A 200 -13.39 -5.99 18.45
C GLY A 200 -14.16 -7.07 19.21
N ASP A 201 -15.44 -7.21 18.87
CA ASP A 201 -16.36 -8.22 19.43
C ASP A 201 -16.47 -9.48 18.56
N VAL A 202 -15.81 -9.49 17.40
CA VAL A 202 -15.70 -10.62 16.48
C VAL A 202 -14.22 -10.88 16.18
N ASN A 203 -13.82 -12.16 16.15
CA ASN A 203 -12.52 -12.59 15.64
C ASN A 203 -12.71 -13.22 14.26
N LEU A 204 -11.90 -12.81 13.27
CA LEU A 204 -12.01 -13.33 11.90
C LEU A 204 -11.62 -14.81 11.76
N TYR A 205 -10.87 -15.31 12.73
CA TYR A 205 -10.28 -16.65 12.78
C TYR A 205 -10.95 -17.52 13.85
N GLU A 206 -12.19 -17.20 14.20
CA GLU A 206 -12.97 -17.92 15.21
C GLU A 206 -12.93 -19.44 14.95
N ASN A 207 -12.66 -20.21 16.00
CA ASN A 207 -12.51 -21.68 15.99
C ASN A 207 -11.34 -22.23 15.17
N MET A 208 -10.43 -21.40 14.64
CA MET A 208 -9.22 -21.91 14.00
C MET A 208 -8.27 -22.45 15.07
N ARG A 209 -7.96 -23.75 14.97
CA ARG A 209 -6.86 -24.38 15.69
C ARG A 209 -5.54 -23.98 15.05
N CYS A 210 -4.61 -23.48 15.84
CA CYS A 210 -3.26 -23.14 15.41
C CYS A 210 -2.24 -23.84 16.29
N HIS A 211 -1.25 -24.45 15.65
CA HIS A 211 0.04 -24.76 16.28
C HIS A 211 0.89 -23.50 16.28
N GLY A 212 1.94 -23.47 17.10
CA GLY A 212 2.78 -22.29 17.21
C GLY A 212 2.11 -21.23 18.08
N VAL A 213 2.49 -21.19 19.35
CA VAL A 213 2.01 -20.17 20.30
C VAL A 213 3.20 -19.46 20.96
N PRO A 214 3.07 -18.15 21.24
CA PRO A 214 4.07 -17.46 22.04
C PRO A 214 3.91 -17.92 23.50
N LEU A 215 4.92 -18.57 24.06
CA LEU A 215 4.96 -18.90 25.50
C LEU A 215 5.40 -17.69 26.32
N VAL A 216 6.46 -17.03 25.85
CA VAL A 216 7.04 -15.85 26.51
C VAL A 216 7.28 -14.77 25.46
N THR A 217 6.89 -13.54 25.76
CA THR A 217 7.29 -12.36 24.98
C THR A 217 8.16 -11.47 25.84
N ILE A 218 9.35 -11.16 25.32
CA ILE A 218 10.32 -10.26 25.92
C ILE A 218 10.34 -9.01 25.04
N SER A 219 10.17 -7.84 25.65
CA SER A 219 10.35 -6.56 24.96
C SER A 219 11.35 -5.71 25.72
N ARG A 220 12.34 -5.18 25.01
CA ARG A 220 13.42 -4.36 25.57
C ARG A 220 14.11 -5.02 26.78
N GLY A 221 14.26 -6.35 26.74
CA GLY A 221 14.92 -7.14 27.78
C GLY A 221 14.07 -7.40 29.02
N ARG A 222 12.74 -7.16 28.96
CA ARG A 222 11.81 -7.45 30.05
C ARG A 222 10.76 -8.45 29.59
N VAL A 223 10.47 -9.46 30.40
CA VAL A 223 9.31 -10.34 30.18
C VAL A 223 8.06 -9.50 30.35
N VAL A 224 7.25 -9.42 29.29
CA VAL A 224 6.00 -8.65 29.25
C VAL A 224 4.76 -9.56 29.13
N TYR A 225 4.97 -10.81 28.76
CA TYR A 225 3.93 -11.83 28.67
C TYR A 225 4.56 -13.19 28.93
N GLU A 226 3.97 -13.97 29.83
CA GLU A 226 4.39 -15.33 30.17
C GLU A 226 3.19 -16.09 30.74
N ASN A 227 3.04 -17.37 30.37
CA ASN A 227 1.99 -18.27 30.90
C ASN A 227 0.57 -17.69 30.82
N GLY A 228 0.25 -16.95 29.75
CA GLY A 228 -1.07 -16.33 29.57
C GLY A 228 -1.28 -15.01 30.32
N VAL A 229 -0.30 -14.56 31.11
CA VAL A 229 -0.39 -13.33 31.91
C VAL A 229 0.41 -12.22 31.24
N PHE A 230 -0.25 -11.09 30.98
CA PHE A 230 0.38 -9.86 30.51
C PHE A 230 0.84 -9.00 31.70
N MET A 231 2.07 -8.49 31.64
CA MET A 231 2.70 -7.74 32.71
C MET A 231 3.58 -6.61 32.14
N CYS A 232 2.96 -5.50 31.74
CA CYS A 232 3.68 -4.34 31.23
C CYS A 232 2.93 -3.05 31.54
N ALA A 233 3.67 -2.03 31.99
CA ALA A 233 3.11 -0.70 32.22
C ALA A 233 2.93 0.07 30.91
N GLU A 234 1.87 0.87 30.83
CA GLU A 234 1.65 1.81 29.72
C GLU A 234 2.86 2.77 29.57
N GLY A 235 3.20 3.12 28.32
CA GLY A 235 4.33 4.03 28.04
C GLY A 235 5.73 3.40 28.12
N THR A 236 5.82 2.09 28.41
CA THR A 236 7.09 1.34 28.38
C THR A 236 7.70 1.30 26.97
N GLY A 237 6.86 1.12 25.94
CA GLY A 237 7.25 1.21 24.54
C GLY A 237 7.84 2.58 24.19
N LYS A 238 8.75 2.63 23.21
CA LYS A 238 9.42 3.85 22.78
C LYS A 238 9.35 4.02 21.27
N PHE A 239 9.17 5.27 20.84
CA PHE A 239 9.35 5.64 19.44
C PHE A 239 10.77 5.28 18.98
N CYS A 240 10.87 4.72 17.77
CA CYS A 240 12.15 4.39 17.14
C CYS A 240 12.30 5.28 15.89
N PRO A 241 13.19 6.29 15.92
CA PRO A 241 13.48 7.09 14.73
C PRO A 241 13.97 6.20 13.58
N LEU A 242 13.42 6.41 12.38
CA LEU A 242 13.79 5.67 11.18
C LEU A 242 14.68 6.56 10.31
N ARG A 243 15.95 6.21 10.16
CA ARG A 243 16.87 6.95 9.29
C ARG A 243 16.46 6.76 7.83
N SER A 244 16.56 7.82 7.03
CA SER A 244 16.35 7.75 5.57
C SER A 244 17.40 6.85 4.88
N PHE A 245 17.15 6.55 3.61
CA PHE A 245 18.02 5.75 2.74
C PHE A 245 18.40 4.36 3.32
N PRO A 246 17.41 3.48 3.59
CA PRO A 246 17.70 2.09 3.97
C PRO A 246 18.56 1.38 2.92
N ASP A 247 19.70 0.81 3.35
CA ASP A 247 20.64 0.12 2.47
C ASP A 247 20.00 -1.03 1.69
N ALA A 248 19.10 -1.77 2.33
CA ALA A 248 18.38 -2.89 1.70
C ALA A 248 17.55 -2.45 0.47
N VAL A 249 17.21 -1.17 0.38
CA VAL A 249 16.41 -0.57 -0.69
C VAL A 249 17.29 0.26 -1.63
N TYR A 250 18.06 1.20 -1.08
CA TYR A 250 18.74 2.25 -1.84
C TYR A 250 20.13 1.88 -2.33
N LYS A 251 20.81 0.89 -1.74
CA LYS A 251 22.20 0.57 -2.11
C LYS A 251 22.33 0.16 -3.58
N LYS A 252 21.36 -0.59 -4.11
CA LYS A 252 21.30 -0.94 -5.55
C LYS A 252 20.89 0.24 -6.44
N LEU A 253 20.06 1.16 -5.93
CA LEU A 253 19.62 2.34 -6.67
C LEU A 253 20.78 3.28 -6.99
N VAL A 254 21.76 3.40 -6.08
CA VAL A 254 22.99 4.18 -6.33
C VAL A 254 23.72 3.72 -7.59
N GLN A 255 23.83 2.41 -7.82
CA GLN A 255 24.47 1.89 -9.03
C GLN A 255 23.57 1.99 -10.25
N ARG A 256 22.27 1.71 -10.09
CA ARG A 256 21.27 1.85 -11.16
C ARG A 256 21.23 3.28 -11.73
N GLU A 257 21.33 4.29 -10.89
CA GLU A 257 21.32 5.69 -11.34
C GLU A 257 22.54 6.02 -12.21
N LYS A 258 23.70 5.43 -11.88
CA LYS A 258 24.91 5.57 -12.70
C LYS A 258 24.77 4.87 -14.05
N SER A 259 24.11 3.72 -14.10
CA SER A 259 23.95 2.94 -15.34
C SER A 259 22.89 3.50 -16.29
N LEU A 260 21.88 4.20 -15.77
CA LEU A 260 20.77 4.74 -16.57
C LEU A 260 21.05 6.12 -17.21
N LYS A 261 22.33 6.53 -17.29
CA LYS A 261 22.72 7.77 -17.95
C LYS A 261 22.43 7.72 -19.45
N LEU A 262 21.30 8.30 -19.83
CA LEU A 262 20.95 8.51 -21.23
C LEU A 262 21.91 9.53 -21.84
N LYS A 263 22.42 9.21 -23.04
CA LYS A 263 23.24 10.13 -23.83
C LYS A 263 22.45 10.53 -25.07
N GLY A 264 22.43 11.82 -25.37
CA GLY A 264 21.98 12.29 -26.66
C GLY A 264 22.86 11.70 -27.77
N VAL A 265 22.29 11.54 -28.96
CA VAL A 265 23.10 11.25 -30.15
C VAL A 265 23.79 12.55 -30.55
N ASP A 266 25.12 12.52 -30.62
CA ASP A 266 25.89 13.63 -31.15
C ASP A 266 25.62 13.76 -32.66
N ARG A 267 25.17 14.93 -33.09
CA ARG A 267 24.83 15.23 -34.47
C ARG A 267 25.42 16.57 -34.84
N THR A 268 25.87 16.70 -36.08
CA THR A 268 26.10 18.03 -36.64
C THR A 268 24.79 18.83 -36.61
N PRO A 269 24.83 20.13 -36.29
CA PRO A 269 23.64 20.97 -36.35
C PRO A 269 23.02 20.94 -37.75
N TYR A 270 21.70 20.92 -37.82
CA TYR A 270 20.99 21.02 -39.11
C TYR A 270 21.17 22.43 -39.68
N LEU A 271 21.76 22.51 -40.88
CA LEU A 271 22.02 23.77 -41.60
C LEU A 271 21.12 23.97 -42.83
N GLY A 272 20.17 23.06 -43.07
CA GLY A 272 19.24 23.17 -44.20
C GLY A 272 18.12 24.17 -43.95
N ASP A 273 17.37 24.50 -45.00
CA ASP A 273 16.23 25.41 -44.92
C ASP A 273 15.07 24.79 -44.15
N VAL A 274 14.50 25.55 -43.20
CA VAL A 274 13.27 25.17 -42.50
C VAL A 274 12.09 25.80 -43.24
N ALA A 275 11.14 24.97 -43.68
CA ALA A 275 9.93 25.46 -44.35
C ALA A 275 9.17 26.43 -43.45
N VAL A 276 8.82 27.60 -43.98
CA VAL A 276 7.95 28.56 -43.29
C VAL A 276 6.51 28.11 -43.51
N VAL A 277 5.81 27.73 -42.44
CA VAL A 277 4.37 27.43 -42.50
C VAL A 277 3.60 28.75 -42.62
N MET A 278 3.46 29.25 -43.84
CA MET A 278 2.54 30.35 -44.14
C MET A 278 1.12 29.79 -44.18
N HIS A 279 0.44 29.72 -43.02
CA HIS A 279 -1.03 29.85 -42.82
C HIS A 279 -1.47 29.21 -41.47
N ALA A 280 -1.27 29.92 -40.35
CA ALA A 280 -2.22 29.80 -39.25
C ALA A 280 -3.49 30.55 -39.68
N GLY A 281 -4.53 29.80 -40.07
CA GLY A 281 -5.67 30.30 -40.85
C GLY A 281 -6.22 31.67 -40.45
N LYS A 282 -5.96 32.69 -41.28
CA LYS A 282 -6.90 33.80 -41.45
C LYS A 282 -7.93 33.35 -42.48
N LYS A 283 -9.16 33.10 -42.03
CA LYS A 283 -10.30 32.99 -42.94
C LYS A 283 -10.47 34.35 -43.64
N GLU A 284 -10.38 34.37 -44.96
CA GLU A 284 -10.99 35.44 -45.75
C GLU A 284 -12.48 35.44 -45.43
N THR A 285 -12.95 36.50 -44.77
CA THR A 285 -14.38 36.77 -44.66
C THR A 285 -14.84 37.25 -46.03
N GLY A 286 -15.25 36.31 -46.89
CA GLY A 286 -16.10 36.61 -48.02
C GLY A 286 -17.36 37.33 -47.53
N THR A 287 -17.83 38.28 -48.33
CA THR A 287 -19.03 39.09 -48.09
C THR A 287 -20.24 38.21 -47.78
N PRO A 288 -21.10 38.60 -46.81
CA PRO A 288 -22.22 37.77 -46.39
C PRO A 288 -23.28 37.73 -47.49
N LEU A 289 -23.55 36.53 -48.02
CA LEU A 289 -24.84 36.23 -48.64
C LEU A 289 -25.87 36.10 -47.50
N ALA A 290 -27.02 36.75 -47.71
CA ALA A 290 -28.10 36.90 -46.75
C ALA A 290 -28.64 35.55 -46.22
N ASP A 291 -29.27 35.62 -45.05
CA ASP A 291 -30.09 34.59 -44.38
C ASP A 291 -29.40 33.50 -43.56
N THR A 292 -28.68 33.88 -42.50
CA THR A 292 -28.52 33.01 -41.32
C THR A 292 -28.62 33.79 -40.00
N PRO A 293 -29.36 33.29 -38.98
CA PRO A 293 -29.57 34.00 -37.73
C PRO A 293 -28.30 34.04 -36.87
N THR A 294 -28.03 35.21 -36.28
CA THR A 294 -26.85 35.51 -35.45
C THR A 294 -26.94 34.85 -34.07
N ARG A 295 -26.22 33.74 -33.88
CA ARG A 295 -25.84 33.27 -32.53
C ARG A 295 -24.48 33.89 -32.17
N PRO A 296 -24.29 34.48 -30.96
CA PRO A 296 -22.98 34.99 -30.55
C PRO A 296 -21.97 33.84 -30.49
N ALA A 297 -20.86 33.97 -31.21
CA ALA A 297 -19.75 33.03 -31.12
C ALA A 297 -19.07 33.15 -29.75
N THR A 298 -19.02 32.07 -28.98
CA THR A 298 -18.08 31.94 -27.86
C THR A 298 -16.66 32.11 -28.40
N ARG A 299 -15.88 33.03 -27.83
CA ARG A 299 -14.49 33.37 -28.19
C ARG A 299 -13.53 32.18 -28.05
N HIS A 300 -13.63 31.20 -28.93
CA HIS A 300 -12.56 30.23 -29.21
C HIS A 300 -12.52 29.97 -30.72
N GLY A 301 -12.37 31.06 -31.48
CA GLY A 301 -12.01 31.02 -32.89
C GLY A 301 -10.49 30.92 -33.02
N GLY A 302 -9.97 29.70 -33.04
CA GLY A 302 -8.57 29.43 -33.32
C GLY A 302 -8.33 27.93 -33.26
N MET A 303 -8.07 27.32 -34.42
CA MET A 303 -7.55 25.95 -34.49
C MET A 303 -6.19 25.97 -33.77
N ARG A 304 -6.06 25.29 -32.63
CA ARG A 304 -4.79 25.20 -31.90
C ARG A 304 -3.80 24.43 -32.75
N ASP A 305 -2.69 25.06 -33.10
CA ASP A 305 -1.51 24.33 -33.55
C ASP A 305 -0.89 23.62 -32.34
N LEU A 306 -0.86 22.28 -32.40
CA LEU A 306 -0.29 21.45 -31.34
C LEU A 306 1.24 21.55 -31.29
N HIS A 307 1.88 22.01 -32.38
CA HIS A 307 3.34 22.10 -32.48
C HIS A 307 3.91 23.39 -31.88
N GLU A 308 3.12 24.45 -31.71
CA GLU A 308 3.54 25.69 -31.06
C GLU A 308 3.19 25.76 -29.55
N SER A 309 2.68 24.66 -28.96
CA SER A 309 2.42 24.61 -27.53
C SER A 309 3.72 24.54 -26.71
N SER A 310 4.31 25.71 -26.46
CA SER A 310 5.41 25.87 -25.51
C SER A 310 4.84 25.90 -24.08
N PHE A 311 4.66 24.74 -23.46
CA PHE A 311 4.49 24.69 -22.02
C PHE A 311 5.86 24.95 -21.37
N SER A 312 6.16 26.22 -21.09
CA SER A 312 7.35 26.66 -20.37
C SER A 312 6.96 27.09 -18.95
N LEU A 313 7.56 26.46 -17.93
CA LEU A 313 7.47 26.89 -16.53
C LEU A 313 8.49 27.99 -16.19
N SER A 314 9.22 28.53 -17.18
CA SER A 314 10.17 29.62 -16.98
C SER A 314 9.68 30.89 -17.67
N GLY A 315 9.03 31.74 -16.88
CA GLY A 315 8.68 33.12 -17.19
C GLY A 315 8.29 33.81 -15.89
N SER A 316 8.66 35.08 -15.73
CA SER A 316 8.24 35.86 -14.56
C SER A 316 6.72 35.83 -14.45
N GLN A 317 6.19 35.33 -13.34
CA GLN A 317 4.77 35.41 -13.06
C GLN A 317 4.40 36.85 -12.71
N ILE A 318 3.19 37.26 -13.07
CA ILE A 318 2.72 38.65 -12.94
C ILE A 318 2.74 39.17 -11.49
N ASP A 319 2.90 38.26 -10.52
CA ASP A 319 2.91 38.46 -9.09
C ASP A 319 4.26 38.15 -8.42
N ASP A 320 5.33 37.91 -9.18
CA ASP A 320 6.67 37.65 -8.64
C ASP A 320 7.24 38.83 -7.82
N HIS A 321 6.67 40.03 -7.97
CA HIS A 321 7.00 41.21 -7.19
C HIS A 321 6.21 41.33 -5.87
N VAL A 322 5.35 40.37 -5.53
CA VAL A 322 4.57 40.37 -4.28
C VAL A 322 5.34 39.62 -3.19
N PRO A 323 5.94 40.31 -2.20
CA PRO A 323 6.90 39.71 -1.25
C PRO A 323 6.28 38.73 -0.23
N LYS A 324 4.95 38.58 -0.22
CA LYS A 324 4.23 37.61 0.60
C LYS A 324 3.13 36.97 -0.24
N ARG A 325 3.35 35.73 -0.69
CA ARG A 325 2.26 34.88 -1.18
C ARG A 325 1.25 34.74 -0.06
N ALA A 326 0.00 35.13 -0.29
CA ALA A 326 -1.09 34.63 0.52
C ALA A 326 -1.15 33.12 0.28
N SER A 327 -0.53 32.35 1.17
CA SER A 327 -0.86 30.93 1.27
C SER A 327 -2.30 30.88 1.74
N ALA A 328 -3.24 30.85 0.80
CA ALA A 328 -4.58 30.41 1.11
C ALA A 328 -4.43 28.96 1.56
N ARG A 329 -4.34 28.76 2.89
CA ARG A 329 -4.79 27.50 3.47
C ARG A 329 -6.22 27.35 2.99
N ILE A 330 -6.43 26.48 2.02
CA ILE A 330 -7.76 26.03 1.66
C ILE A 330 -8.25 25.18 2.83
N LEU A 331 -8.77 25.85 3.85
CA LEU A 331 -9.69 25.28 4.82
C LEU A 331 -11.03 25.19 4.10
N ALA A 332 -11.40 23.96 3.70
CA ALA A 332 -12.59 23.59 2.93
C ALA A 332 -12.54 23.90 1.41
N PRO A 333 -12.08 22.96 0.56
CA PRO A 333 -12.32 23.03 -0.88
C PRO A 333 -13.83 22.90 -1.19
N PRO A 334 -14.31 23.39 -2.34
CA PRO A 334 -15.72 23.32 -2.69
C PRO A 334 -16.11 21.88 -3.01
N GLY A 335 -16.69 21.20 -2.02
CA GLY A 335 -17.09 19.80 -2.10
C GLY A 335 -17.23 19.17 -0.70
N GLY A 336 -18.29 19.53 0.02
CA GLY A 336 -18.80 18.77 1.17
C GLY A 336 -18.17 19.09 2.53
N ARG A 337 -18.93 19.80 3.38
CA ARG A 337 -18.70 19.88 4.83
C ARG A 337 -18.85 18.47 5.43
N SER A 338 -17.78 17.92 6.03
CA SER A 338 -17.92 16.91 7.07
C SER A 338 -18.23 17.62 8.38
N SER A 339 -19.51 17.66 8.76
CA SER A 339 -19.89 17.99 10.13
C SER A 339 -19.39 16.88 11.05
N GLY A 340 -18.31 17.16 11.78
CA GLY A 340 -17.97 16.42 12.98
C GLY A 340 -18.99 16.72 14.07
N ILE A 341 -19.47 15.67 14.72
CA ILE A 341 -19.87 15.68 16.12
C ILE A 341 -19.23 14.41 16.72
N TRP A 342 -18.58 14.62 17.86
CA TRP A 342 -17.95 13.62 18.72
C TRP A 342 -18.95 12.56 19.18
#